data_AF-A0A1I1NIJ4-F1
#
_entry.id   AF-A0A1I1NIJ4-F1
#
_cell.length_a   1.000
_cell.length_b   1.000
_cell.length_c   1.000
_cell.angle_alpha   90.00
_cell.angle_beta   90.00
_cell.angle_gamma   90.00
#
_symmetry.space_group_name_H-M   'P 1'
#
loop_
_entity.id
_entity.type
_entity.pdbx_description
1 polymer ?
#
loop_
_entity_poly.entity_id
_entity_poly.type
_entity_poly.pdbx_seq_one_letter_code
_entity_poly.pdbx_strand_id
1 'polypeptide(L)'
;MEETIENVSEFDAFDNFERRRKLLPWWVKGFCWLFMLFGVLSVVCLFLGFTNIKPDLSLYGFETNEPFSLFGLFVISIGILKGISAFSLWFEKDNAIKIGKIDAIIGIVLCVISMLVMPFFKDGFNITLRLELALLIPFLLKLNKIQKRWEFNRA
;
A
#
# COMPACT_ATOMS: atom_id res chain seq x y z
N MET A 1 1.51 9.19 -53.17
CA MET A 1 1.01 9.89 -51.96
C MET A 1 0.40 8.83 -51.02
N GLU A 2 1.16 7.77 -50.76
CA GLU A 2 0.72 6.59 -49.96
C GLU A 2 1.79 6.19 -48.93
N GLU A 3 3.07 6.55 -49.13
CA GLU A 3 4.17 6.25 -48.20
C GLU A 3 4.12 6.96 -46.84
N THR A 4 3.29 7.99 -46.68
CA THR A 4 3.17 8.75 -45.42
C THR A 4 2.22 8.11 -44.41
N ILE A 5 1.34 7.17 -44.81
CA ILE A 5 0.34 6.59 -43.90
C ILE A 5 0.87 5.33 -43.20
N GLU A 6 1.67 4.50 -43.87
CA GLU A 6 2.25 3.29 -43.25
C GLU A 6 3.32 3.60 -42.20
N ASN A 7 4.15 4.62 -42.44
CA ASN A 7 5.22 5.01 -41.50
C ASN A 7 4.70 5.54 -40.15
N VAL A 8 3.47 6.08 -40.08
CA VAL A 8 2.87 6.57 -38.82
C VAL A 8 2.40 5.40 -37.94
N SER A 9 1.89 4.33 -38.54
CA SER A 9 1.43 3.12 -37.84
C SER A 9 2.57 2.34 -37.18
N GLU A 10 3.74 2.27 -37.83
CA GLU A 10 4.88 1.51 -37.31
C GLU A 10 5.61 2.28 -36.19
N PHE A 11 5.70 3.62 -36.28
CA PHE A 11 6.34 4.46 -35.26
C PHE A 11 5.47 4.60 -34.00
N ASP A 12 4.14 4.67 -34.14
CA ASP A 12 3.19 4.67 -33.00
C ASP A 12 3.20 3.33 -32.24
N ALA A 13 3.65 2.24 -32.86
CA ALA A 13 3.79 0.93 -32.20
C ALA A 13 4.98 0.90 -31.22
N PHE A 14 6.05 1.67 -31.46
CA PHE A 14 7.20 1.77 -30.56
C PHE A 14 6.96 2.68 -29.35
N ASP A 15 5.97 3.57 -29.41
CA ASP A 15 5.66 4.53 -28.35
C ASP A 15 4.67 3.98 -27.28
N ASN A 16 4.26 2.71 -27.41
CA ASN A 16 3.34 2.06 -26.48
C ASN A 16 3.94 1.65 -25.13
N PHE A 17 5.20 2.01 -24.84
CA PHE A 17 5.77 1.91 -23.49
C PHE A 17 5.24 3.03 -22.58
N GLU A 18 3.93 3.00 -22.34
CA GLU A 18 3.28 3.92 -21.42
C GLU A 18 3.81 3.64 -20.00
N ARG A 19 4.49 4.64 -19.39
CA ARG A 19 5.04 4.53 -18.01
C ARG A 19 4.01 3.92 -17.07
N ARG A 20 4.37 2.86 -16.35
CA ARG A 20 3.45 2.06 -15.52
C ARG A 20 2.74 2.92 -14.47
N ARG A 21 3.40 3.97 -13.98
CA ARG A 21 2.82 4.92 -13.03
C ARG A 21 1.66 5.75 -13.60
N LYS A 22 1.51 5.89 -14.92
CA LYS A 22 0.32 6.53 -15.52
C LYS A 22 -0.95 5.71 -15.26
N LEU A 23 -0.83 4.40 -15.11
CA LEU A 23 -1.95 3.48 -14.83
C LEU A 23 -2.53 3.67 -13.42
N LEU A 24 -1.72 4.19 -12.49
CA LEU A 24 -2.14 4.44 -11.12
C LEU A 24 -3.03 5.69 -11.07
N PRO A 25 -4.21 5.62 -10.42
CA PRO A 25 -5.03 6.80 -10.13
C PRO A 25 -4.21 7.85 -9.37
N TRP A 26 -4.54 9.13 -9.57
CA TRP A 26 -3.91 10.23 -8.86
C TRP A 26 -3.97 10.06 -7.33
N TRP A 27 -5.10 9.59 -6.82
CA TRP A 27 -5.28 9.32 -5.39
C TRP A 27 -4.31 8.24 -4.88
N VAL A 28 -4.10 7.14 -5.60
CA VAL A 28 -3.12 6.09 -5.21
C VAL A 28 -1.70 6.64 -5.18
N LYS A 29 -1.35 7.56 -6.09
CA LYS A 29 -0.03 8.22 -6.08
C LYS A 29 0.18 9.03 -4.80
N GLY A 30 -0.84 9.75 -4.33
CA GLY A 30 -0.81 10.46 -3.05
C GLY A 30 -0.59 9.51 -1.88
N PHE A 31 -1.33 8.40 -1.82
CA PHE A 31 -1.18 7.39 -0.78
C PHE A 31 0.17 6.67 -0.82
N CYS A 32 0.75 6.44 -1.99
CA CYS A 32 2.09 5.88 -2.09
C CYS A 32 3.12 6.79 -1.41
N TRP A 33 3.05 8.10 -1.64
CA TRP A 33 3.97 9.03 -1.00
C TRP A 33 3.80 9.05 0.53
N LEU A 34 2.54 9.11 0.99
CA LEU A 34 2.20 9.06 2.42
C LEU A 34 2.70 7.77 3.09
N PHE A 35 2.46 6.61 2.48
CA PHE A 35 2.87 5.32 3.05
C PHE A 35 4.38 5.07 2.97
N MET A 36 5.08 5.63 1.99
CA MET A 36 6.55 5.63 1.99
C MET A 36 7.08 6.40 3.21
N LEU A 37 6.52 7.60 3.49
CA LEU A 37 6.90 8.37 4.67
C LEU A 37 6.59 7.60 5.96
N PHE A 38 5.39 7.01 6.08
CA PHE A 38 5.04 6.18 7.23
C PHE A 38 5.97 4.97 7.40
N GLY A 39 6.36 4.30 6.32
CA GLY A 39 7.31 3.19 6.39
C GLY A 39 8.67 3.62 6.93
N VAL A 40 9.18 4.79 6.52
CA VAL A 40 10.40 5.37 7.09
C VAL A 40 10.19 5.70 8.57
N LEU A 41 9.07 6.32 8.94
CA LEU A 41 8.75 6.62 10.34
C LEU A 41 8.64 5.34 11.19
N SER A 42 8.11 4.23 10.66
CA SER A 42 8.07 2.94 11.36
C SER A 42 9.46 2.40 11.66
N VAL A 43 10.41 2.54 10.72
CA VAL A 43 11.81 2.18 10.95
C VAL A 43 12.44 3.12 12.00
N VAL A 44 12.19 4.42 11.92
CA VAL A 44 12.65 5.39 12.93
C VAL A 44 12.08 5.05 14.31
N CYS A 45 10.81 4.67 14.41
CA CYS A 45 10.19 4.23 15.67
C CYS A 45 10.87 2.99 16.26
N LEU A 46 11.30 2.04 15.42
CA LEU A 46 12.10 0.89 15.85
C LEU A 46 13.41 1.35 16.50
N PHE A 47 14.12 2.30 15.89
CA PHE A 47 15.35 2.85 16.46
C PHE A 47 15.11 3.67 17.74
N LEU A 48 14.03 4.45 17.77
CA LEU A 48 13.64 5.21 18.96
C LEU A 48 13.25 4.30 20.13
N GLY A 49 12.83 3.06 19.87
CA GLY A 49 12.59 2.07 20.92
C GLY A 49 13.82 1.76 21.78
N PHE A 50 15.05 2.01 21.29
CA PHE A 50 16.29 1.89 22.09
C PHE A 50 16.50 3.08 23.04
N THR A 51 15.69 4.12 22.93
CA THR A 51 15.72 5.30 23.78
C THR A 51 14.58 5.27 24.79
N ASN A 52 14.57 6.19 25.75
CA ASN A 52 13.45 6.36 26.68
C ASN A 52 12.20 7.03 26.04
N ILE A 53 12.20 7.26 24.73
CA ILE A 53 11.06 7.82 24.01
C ILE A 53 10.11 6.69 23.67
N LYS A 54 8.84 6.84 24.10
CA LYS A 54 7.76 5.88 23.85
C LYS A 54 6.82 6.44 22.78
N PRO A 55 7.08 6.21 21.48
CA PRO A 55 6.19 6.65 20.43
C PRO A 55 4.87 5.88 20.49
N ASP A 56 3.74 6.57 20.38
CA ASP A 56 2.43 5.96 20.23
C ASP A 56 2.30 5.40 18.81
N LEU A 57 2.31 4.07 18.67
CA LEU A 57 2.07 3.40 17.40
C LEU A 57 0.63 2.91 17.34
N SER A 58 -0.16 3.49 16.44
CA SER A 58 -1.52 3.02 16.12
C SER A 58 -1.62 2.65 14.64
N LEU A 59 -1.94 1.40 14.34
CA LEU A 59 -2.14 0.95 12.96
C LEU A 59 -3.13 -0.21 12.92
N TYR A 60 -4.14 -0.09 12.04
CA TYR A 60 -5.22 -1.08 11.91
C TYR A 60 -5.93 -1.44 13.22
N GLY A 61 -5.99 -0.49 14.16
CA GLY A 61 -6.66 -0.66 15.45
C GLY A 61 -5.84 -1.35 16.52
N PHE A 62 -4.59 -1.70 16.22
CA PHE A 62 -3.63 -2.09 17.23
C PHE A 62 -2.90 -0.85 17.70
N GLU A 63 -2.88 -0.63 19.01
CA GLU A 63 -2.23 0.51 19.66
C GLU A 63 -1.18 -0.02 20.64
N THR A 64 0.01 0.55 20.61
CA THR A 64 1.10 0.19 21.51
C THR A 64 2.11 1.32 21.65
N ASN A 65 2.61 1.47 22.87
CA ASN A 65 3.59 2.49 23.25
C ASN A 65 4.96 1.86 23.51
N GLU A 66 5.08 0.56 23.24
CA GLU A 66 6.28 -0.23 23.43
C GLU A 66 6.72 -0.83 22.09
N PRO A 67 7.64 -0.16 21.37
CA PRO A 67 8.10 -0.60 20.05
C PRO A 67 8.66 -2.04 20.01
N PHE A 68 9.30 -2.49 21.10
CA PHE A 68 9.87 -3.83 21.23
C PHE A 68 8.92 -4.89 21.82
N SER A 69 7.68 -4.52 22.14
CA SER A 69 6.66 -5.51 22.47
C SER A 69 6.30 -6.35 21.24
N LEU A 70 5.73 -7.55 21.45
CA LEU A 70 5.27 -8.39 20.33
C LEU A 70 4.28 -7.64 19.43
N PHE A 71 3.36 -6.88 20.02
CA PHE A 71 2.42 -6.04 19.29
C PHE A 71 3.10 -4.83 18.62
N GLY A 72 4.11 -4.22 19.25
CA GLY A 72 4.93 -3.14 18.68
C GLY A 72 5.66 -3.57 17.43
N LEU A 73 6.39 -4.68 17.49
CA LEU A 73 7.09 -5.25 16.35
C LEU A 73 6.13 -5.63 15.23
N PHE A 74 4.96 -6.16 15.57
CA PHE A 74 3.92 -6.48 14.60
C PHE A 74 3.41 -5.24 13.86
N VAL A 75 3.05 -4.18 14.59
CA VAL A 75 2.58 -2.91 14.01
C VAL A 75 3.66 -2.25 13.15
N ILE A 76 4.91 -2.24 13.62
CA ILE A 76 6.07 -1.73 12.87
C ILE A 76 6.27 -2.52 11.58
N SER A 77 6.19 -3.85 11.64
CA SER A 77 6.35 -4.72 10.47
C SER A 77 5.30 -4.43 9.39
N ILE A 78 4.06 -4.15 9.80
CA ILE A 78 3.00 -3.75 8.87
C ILE A 78 3.29 -2.37 8.28
N GLY A 79 3.72 -1.40 9.08
CA GLY A 79 4.12 -0.08 8.59
C GLY A 79 5.26 -0.14 7.57
N ILE A 80 6.26 -1.00 7.82
CA ILE A 80 7.34 -1.26 6.87
C ILE A 80 6.82 -1.91 5.59
N LEU A 81 5.96 -2.93 5.69
CA LEU A 81 5.34 -3.58 4.53
C LEU A 81 4.59 -2.56 3.65
N LYS A 82 3.88 -1.62 4.27
CA LYS A 82 3.23 -0.50 3.57
C LYS A 82 4.21 0.39 2.84
N GLY A 83 5.29 0.76 3.50
CA GLY A 83 6.39 1.51 2.88
C GLY A 83 6.95 0.79 1.67
N ILE A 84 7.23 -0.51 1.78
CA ILE A 84 7.76 -1.35 0.68
C ILE A 84 6.77 -1.46 -0.47
N SER A 85 5.49 -1.71 -0.17
CA SER A 85 4.40 -1.76 -1.15
C SER A 85 4.28 -0.45 -1.94
N ALA A 86 4.24 0.66 -1.21
CA ALA A 86 4.14 2.00 -1.77
C ALA A 86 5.37 2.37 -2.62
N PHE A 87 6.57 2.06 -2.12
CA PHE A 87 7.82 2.22 -2.85
C PHE A 87 7.81 1.40 -4.14
N SER A 88 7.42 0.13 -4.08
CA SER A 88 7.37 -0.74 -5.25
C SER A 88 6.44 -0.21 -6.34
N LEU A 89 5.25 0.27 -5.95
CA LEU A 89 4.28 0.90 -6.86
C LEU A 89 4.78 2.22 -7.44
N TRP A 90 5.43 3.04 -6.62
CA TRP A 90 5.94 4.34 -7.07
C TRP A 90 7.12 4.20 -8.05
N PHE A 91 8.03 3.27 -7.79
CA PHE A 91 9.21 2.97 -8.61
C PHE A 91 8.94 1.93 -9.71
N GLU A 92 7.67 1.67 -10.00
CA GLU A 92 7.25 0.87 -11.17
C GLU A 92 7.83 -0.56 -11.21
N LYS A 93 8.09 -1.18 -10.05
CA LYS A 93 8.68 -2.52 -9.96
C LYS A 93 7.77 -3.59 -10.55
N ASP A 94 8.34 -4.67 -11.08
CA ASP A 94 7.57 -5.78 -11.66
C ASP A 94 6.65 -6.48 -10.66
N ASN A 95 7.12 -6.60 -9.43
CA ASN A 95 6.38 -7.21 -8.34
C ASN A 95 5.46 -6.23 -7.60
N ALA A 96 5.38 -4.96 -8.03
CA ALA A 96 4.63 -3.92 -7.33
C ALA A 96 3.15 -4.24 -7.15
N ILE A 97 2.50 -4.76 -8.20
CA ILE A 97 1.10 -5.14 -8.14
C ILE A 97 0.90 -6.32 -7.18
N LYS A 98 1.80 -7.31 -7.19
CA LYS A 98 1.72 -8.48 -6.30
C LYS A 98 1.88 -8.06 -4.84
N ILE A 99 2.92 -7.28 -4.54
CA ILE A 99 3.18 -6.76 -3.18
C ILE A 99 2.02 -5.87 -2.72
N GLY A 100 1.52 -4.98 -3.58
CA GLY A 100 0.37 -4.12 -3.29
C GLY A 100 -0.90 -4.89 -2.97
N LYS A 101 -1.17 -5.99 -3.70
CA LYS A 101 -2.29 -6.89 -3.41
C LYS A 101 -2.12 -7.59 -2.07
N ILE A 102 -0.93 -8.08 -1.76
CA ILE A 102 -0.63 -8.73 -0.47
C ILE A 102 -0.83 -7.75 0.68
N ASP A 103 -0.29 -6.53 0.59
CA ASP A 103 -0.48 -5.48 1.61
C ASP A 103 -1.97 -5.14 1.81
N ALA A 104 -2.73 -5.01 0.72
CA ALA A 104 -4.16 -4.76 0.79
C ALA A 104 -4.93 -5.93 1.43
N ILE A 105 -4.60 -7.18 1.11
CA ILE A 105 -5.27 -8.33 1.72
C ILE A 105 -4.95 -8.40 3.22
N ILE A 106 -3.68 -8.25 3.60
CA ILE A 106 -3.26 -8.22 5.00
C ILE A 106 -3.99 -7.12 5.74
N GLY A 107 -4.02 -5.90 5.21
CA GLY A 107 -4.72 -4.79 5.85
C GLY A 107 -6.22 -5.00 6.00
N ILE A 108 -6.89 -5.60 5.02
CA ILE A 108 -8.31 -5.98 5.12
C ILE A 108 -8.51 -6.99 6.25
N VAL A 109 -7.70 -8.04 6.27
CA VAL A 109 -7.77 -9.10 7.31
C VAL A 109 -7.55 -8.50 8.69
N LEU A 110 -6.55 -7.64 8.87
CA LEU A 110 -6.27 -6.99 10.14
C LEU A 110 -7.40 -6.05 10.58
N CYS A 111 -7.96 -5.27 9.66
CA CYS A 111 -9.12 -4.44 9.96
C CYS A 111 -10.30 -5.30 10.44
N VAL A 112 -10.62 -6.39 9.74
CA VAL A 112 -11.72 -7.30 10.09
C VAL A 112 -11.47 -7.98 11.43
N ILE A 113 -10.27 -8.50 11.68
CA ILE A 113 -9.89 -9.07 12.97
C ILE A 113 -10.05 -8.02 14.07
N SER A 114 -9.54 -6.81 13.86
CA SER A 114 -9.64 -5.73 14.85
C SER A 114 -11.10 -5.36 15.15
N MET A 115 -11.96 -5.30 14.13
CA MET A 115 -13.38 -4.98 14.28
C MET A 115 -14.17 -6.09 14.97
N LEU A 116 -13.82 -7.36 14.72
CA LEU A 116 -14.50 -8.48 15.34
C LEU A 116 -14.00 -8.74 16.75
N VAL A 117 -12.68 -8.67 16.99
CA VAL A 117 -12.05 -9.06 18.25
C VAL A 117 -12.11 -7.94 19.30
N MET A 118 -11.86 -6.68 18.94
CA MET A 118 -11.86 -5.58 19.93
C MET A 118 -13.19 -5.37 20.69
N PRO A 119 -14.38 -5.45 20.07
CA PRO A 119 -15.63 -5.25 20.81
C PRO A 119 -15.92 -6.36 21.84
N PHE A 120 -15.22 -7.51 21.81
CA PHE A 120 -15.31 -8.50 22.88
C PHE A 120 -14.52 -8.11 24.14
N PHE A 121 -13.57 -7.18 24.03
CA PHE A 121 -12.73 -6.71 25.14
C PHE A 121 -13.14 -5.34 25.69
N LYS A 122 -14.00 -4.61 24.98
CA LYS A 122 -14.56 -3.32 25.44
C LYS A 122 -16.06 -3.48 25.65
N ASP A 123 -16.56 -3.09 26.82
CA ASP A 123 -18.00 -3.07 27.13
C ASP A 123 -18.73 -2.08 26.21
N GLY A 124 -19.20 -2.56 25.06
CA GLY A 124 -19.99 -1.77 24.12
C GLY A 124 -19.75 -2.14 22.66
N PHE A 125 -20.82 -2.52 21.95
CA PHE A 125 -20.79 -2.89 20.54
C PHE A 125 -20.76 -1.65 19.63
N ASN A 126 -19.64 -0.91 19.65
CA ASN A 126 -19.42 0.23 18.76
C ASN A 126 -18.67 -0.25 17.51
N ILE A 127 -19.41 -0.56 16.43
CA ILE A 127 -18.81 -0.85 15.12
C ILE A 127 -18.26 0.46 14.54
N THR A 128 -16.98 0.73 14.77
CA THR A 128 -16.28 1.83 14.13
C THR A 128 -15.80 1.37 12.75
N LEU A 129 -16.53 1.73 11.70
CA LEU A 129 -16.07 1.50 10.33
C LEU A 129 -14.78 2.30 10.10
N ARG A 130 -13.67 1.57 10.07
CA ARG A 130 -12.34 2.10 9.78
C ARG A 130 -12.29 2.59 8.34
N LEU A 131 -12.02 3.88 8.17
CA LEU A 131 -11.82 4.50 6.86
C LEU A 131 -10.72 3.78 6.08
N GLU A 132 -9.76 3.15 6.78
CA GLU A 132 -8.75 2.30 6.14
C GLU A 132 -9.38 1.14 5.34
N LEU A 133 -10.40 0.46 5.87
CA LEU A 133 -11.02 -0.68 5.18
C LEU A 133 -11.73 -0.24 3.89
N ALA A 134 -12.50 0.85 3.98
CA ALA A 134 -13.19 1.43 2.83
C ALA A 134 -12.23 1.85 1.70
N LEU A 135 -10.98 2.10 2.04
CA LEU A 135 -9.92 2.59 1.18
C LEU A 135 -9.10 1.45 0.55
N LEU A 136 -8.93 0.35 1.27
CA LEU A 136 -8.22 -0.84 0.81
C LEU A 136 -8.98 -1.63 -0.26
N ILE A 137 -10.31 -1.70 -0.17
CA ILE A 137 -11.17 -2.39 -1.14
C ILE A 137 -11.04 -1.81 -2.56
N PRO A 138 -11.30 -0.50 -2.80
CA PRO A 138 -11.17 0.08 -4.13
C PRO A 138 -9.73 0.05 -4.64
N PHE A 139 -8.74 0.15 -3.75
CA PHE A 139 -7.34 -0.03 -4.09
C PHE A 139 -7.05 -1.42 -4.65
N LEU A 140 -7.50 -2.48 -3.97
CA LEU A 140 -7.31 -3.87 -4.42
C LEU A 140 -7.99 -4.13 -5.78
N LEU A 141 -9.23 -3.66 -5.95
CA LEU A 141 -9.95 -3.76 -7.22
C LEU A 141 -9.21 -3.04 -8.35
N LYS A 142 -8.66 -1.85 -8.07
CA LYS A 142 -7.88 -1.11 -9.07
C LYS A 142 -6.59 -1.82 -9.45
N LEU A 143 -5.85 -2.36 -8.48
CA LEU A 143 -4.64 -3.15 -8.73
C LEU A 143 -4.92 -4.36 -9.61
N ASN A 144 -6.01 -5.09 -9.35
CA ASN A 144 -6.44 -6.22 -10.18
C ASN A 144 -6.75 -5.79 -11.63
N LYS A 145 -7.42 -4.64 -11.80
CA LYS A 145 -7.77 -4.13 -13.14
C LYS A 145 -6.53 -3.72 -13.94
N ILE A 146 -5.53 -3.12 -13.31
CA ILE A 146 -4.30 -2.67 -14.00
C ILE A 146 -3.24 -3.77 -14.12
N GLN A 147 -3.36 -4.88 -13.40
CA GLN A 147 -2.35 -5.95 -13.36
C GLN A 147 -1.92 -6.41 -14.75
N LYS A 148 -2.89 -6.72 -15.63
CA LYS A 148 -2.61 -7.20 -16.99
C LYS A 148 -1.81 -6.18 -17.82
N ARG A 149 -2.19 -4.90 -17.74
CA ARG A 149 -1.51 -3.82 -18.46
C ARG A 149 -0.14 -3.50 -17.86
N TRP A 150 0.00 -3.64 -16.54
CA TRP A 150 1.27 -3.48 -15.83
C TRP A 150 2.29 -4.57 -16.22
N GLU A 151 1.83 -5.81 -16.32
CA GLU A 151 2.64 -6.95 -16.76
C GLU A 151 3.01 -6.86 -18.24
N PHE A 152 2.11 -6.35 -19.08
CA PHE A 152 2.36 -6.11 -20.51
C PHE A 152 3.41 -5.01 -20.74
N ASN A 153 3.33 -3.89 -20.00
CA ASN A 153 4.31 -2.80 -20.08
C ASN A 153 5.58 -3.12 -19.26
N ARG A 154 6.07 -4.35 -19.29
CA ARG A 154 7.36 -4.73 -18.71
C ARG A 154 8.48 -4.31 -19.65
N ALA A 155 9.04 -3.13 -19.37
CA ALA A 155 10.33 -2.69 -19.89
C ALA A 155 11.45 -3.59 -19.38
#